data_AF-A0A963LCY8-F1
#
_entry.id   AF-A0A963LCY8-F1
#
_cell.length_a   1.000
_cell.length_b   1.000
_cell.length_c   1.000
_cell.angle_alpha   90.00
_cell.angle_beta   90.00
_cell.angle_gamma   90.00
#
_symmetry.space_group_name_H-M   'P 1'
#
loop_
_entity.id
_entity.type
_entity.pdbx_description
1 polymer ?
#
loop_
_entity_poly.entity_id
_entity_poly.type
_entity_poly.pdbx_seq_one_letter_code
_entity_poly.pdbx_strand_id
1 'polypeptide(L)'
;MNTQLFTDIALAVLHLVFVGGVAVRVIWVHRPPGSAFAWLLLVALLPYVGVVMYVLFGERPIGRERLRRAHAFYAAFPDVATPLWQPDVADRRTLPKQLQGIALLAENAAGMPVLEGSRLALHAGAEEILRAIIADIEFAHESIDIAFYIWNEGGTADEVGEALERASARGVKCRVLLDAIGSKPFLKGRWPARLRAGGIQVEVALAVGVLGLVFQRADLRLHRKIVVIDERIAYTGSMNLVDPRFFKQDAGVGEWVDAMVRVAGPAVAALRAVFLFDWKLQTGEPYVPASSAAFIARRAVGGEARVQVVPSGPGVEVAANLRILVDAVAMARHRVVLTTPYFVPDPALSLALQNAAMRGVDVRIILPAVNDS
;
A
#
# COMPACT_ATOMS: atom_id res chain seq x y z
N MET A 1 55.08 -34.04 -2.77
CA MET A 1 53.94 -33.63 -3.62
C MET A 1 53.32 -32.39 -2.97
N ASN A 2 53.33 -31.26 -3.69
CA ASN A 2 53.24 -29.91 -3.13
C ASN A 2 51.94 -29.61 -2.39
N THR A 3 52.01 -29.51 -1.06
CA THR A 3 50.93 -28.99 -0.22
C THR A 3 50.43 -27.64 -0.73
N GLN A 4 51.32 -26.79 -1.23
CA GLN A 4 51.01 -25.49 -1.83
C GLN A 4 50.13 -25.61 -3.09
N LEU A 5 50.44 -26.55 -3.98
CA LEU A 5 49.64 -26.81 -5.18
C LEU A 5 48.22 -27.29 -4.81
N PHE A 6 48.11 -28.14 -3.79
CA PHE A 6 46.81 -28.56 -3.28
C PHE A 6 46.02 -27.40 -2.68
N THR A 7 46.68 -26.52 -1.93
CA THR A 7 46.04 -25.32 -1.37
C THR A 7 45.59 -24.35 -2.46
N ASP A 8 46.40 -24.10 -3.47
CA ASP A 8 46.07 -23.20 -4.58
C ASP A 8 44.90 -23.73 -5.42
N ILE A 9 44.90 -25.04 -5.71
CA ILE A 9 43.77 -25.69 -6.39
C ILE A 9 42.51 -25.63 -5.53
N ALA A 10 42.59 -25.90 -4.24
CA ALA A 10 41.45 -25.83 -3.33
C ALA A 10 40.87 -24.41 -3.26
N LEU A 11 41.71 -23.37 -3.19
CA LEU A 11 41.30 -21.97 -3.21
C LEU A 11 40.66 -21.57 -4.54
N ALA A 12 41.22 -22.00 -5.66
CA ALA A 12 40.65 -21.74 -6.99
C ALA A 12 39.28 -22.42 -7.18
N VAL A 13 39.14 -23.67 -6.74
CA VAL A 13 37.86 -24.39 -6.76
C VAL A 13 36.84 -23.69 -5.86
N LEU A 14 37.23 -23.31 -4.63
CA LEU A 14 36.35 -22.59 -3.72
C LEU A 14 35.89 -21.26 -4.33
N HIS A 15 36.80 -20.51 -4.95
CA HIS A 15 36.49 -19.27 -5.65
C HIS A 15 35.46 -19.48 -6.77
N LEU A 16 35.68 -20.46 -7.65
CA LEU A 16 34.78 -20.78 -8.76
C LEU A 16 33.40 -21.22 -8.28
N VAL A 17 33.33 -22.05 -7.24
CA VAL A 17 32.06 -22.48 -6.63
C VAL A 17 31.31 -21.28 -6.04
N PHE A 18 32.02 -20.37 -5.36
CA PHE A 18 31.41 -19.23 -4.70
C PHE A 18 30.90 -18.18 -5.70
N VAL A 19 31.71 -17.81 -6.68
CA VAL A 19 31.35 -16.88 -7.76
C VAL A 19 30.25 -17.47 -8.65
N GLY A 20 30.42 -18.73 -9.07
CA GLY A 20 29.42 -19.43 -9.88
C GLY A 20 28.09 -19.60 -9.14
N GLY A 21 28.14 -19.94 -7.85
CA GLY A 21 26.96 -20.04 -7.00
C GLY A 21 26.19 -18.73 -6.89
N VAL A 22 26.88 -17.60 -6.68
CA VAL A 22 26.25 -16.27 -6.64
C VAL A 22 25.74 -15.86 -8.00
N ALA A 23 26.47 -16.13 -9.09
CA ALA A 23 26.00 -15.82 -10.45
C ALA A 23 24.71 -16.58 -10.80
N VAL A 24 24.66 -17.89 -10.52
CA VAL A 24 23.45 -18.71 -10.67
C VAL A 24 22.32 -18.15 -9.81
N ARG A 25 22.62 -17.76 -8.57
CA ARG A 25 21.64 -17.16 -7.66
C ARG A 25 21.08 -15.83 -8.20
N VAL A 26 21.92 -14.93 -8.70
CA VAL A 26 21.51 -13.65 -9.30
C VAL A 26 20.53 -13.88 -10.45
N ILE A 27 20.82 -14.86 -11.31
CA ILE A 27 19.97 -15.22 -12.45
C ILE A 27 18.65 -15.82 -11.96
N TRP A 28 18.70 -16.72 -10.97
CA TRP A 28 17.51 -17.39 -10.43
C TRP A 28 16.56 -16.42 -9.70
N VAL A 29 17.06 -15.32 -9.13
CA VAL A 29 16.21 -14.35 -8.42
C VAL A 29 15.36 -13.47 -9.38
N HIS A 30 15.38 -13.73 -10.70
CA HIS A 30 14.55 -13.05 -11.72
C HIS A 30 14.54 -11.51 -11.59
N ARG A 31 15.73 -10.94 -11.35
CA ARG A 31 15.91 -9.48 -11.26
C ARG A 31 15.69 -8.83 -12.63
N PRO A 32 15.30 -7.55 -12.68
CA PRO A 32 15.33 -6.78 -13.93
C PRO A 32 16.70 -6.94 -14.61
N PRO A 33 16.77 -7.16 -15.92
CA PRO A 33 18.01 -7.54 -16.61
C PRO A 33 19.20 -6.61 -16.32
N GLY A 34 18.96 -5.29 -16.25
CA GLY A 34 20.02 -4.32 -15.93
C GLY A 34 20.59 -4.48 -14.51
N SER A 35 19.75 -4.79 -13.52
CA SER A 35 20.22 -5.01 -12.14
C SER A 35 20.94 -6.36 -12.01
N ALA A 36 20.42 -7.41 -12.66
CA ALA A 36 21.09 -8.71 -12.72
C ALA A 36 22.49 -8.56 -13.35
N PHE A 37 22.58 -7.86 -14.48
CA PHE A 37 23.83 -7.62 -15.18
C PHE A 37 24.83 -6.82 -14.33
N ALA A 38 24.39 -5.76 -13.64
CA ALA A 38 25.25 -4.99 -12.74
C ALA A 38 25.85 -5.85 -11.62
N TRP A 39 25.05 -6.74 -11.01
CA TRP A 39 25.52 -7.66 -9.99
C TRP A 39 26.49 -8.70 -10.53
N LEU A 40 26.19 -9.28 -11.71
CA LEU A 40 27.08 -10.22 -12.39
C LEU A 40 28.42 -9.55 -12.73
N LEU A 41 28.40 -8.31 -13.23
CA LEU A 41 29.59 -7.54 -13.55
C LEU A 41 30.42 -7.23 -12.30
N LEU A 42 29.77 -6.81 -11.20
CA LEU A 42 30.46 -6.53 -9.94
C LEU A 42 31.11 -7.80 -9.36
N VAL A 43 30.41 -8.93 -9.39
CA VAL A 43 30.92 -10.23 -8.94
C VAL A 43 32.02 -10.75 -9.89
N ALA A 44 31.97 -10.45 -11.19
CA ALA A 44 33.02 -10.85 -12.12
C ALA A 44 34.31 -10.00 -11.96
N LEU A 45 34.16 -8.67 -11.81
CA LEU A 45 35.30 -7.75 -11.71
C LEU A 45 35.93 -7.70 -10.32
N LEU A 46 35.11 -7.82 -9.27
CA LEU A 46 35.54 -7.77 -7.88
C LEU A 46 34.89 -8.92 -7.08
N PRO A 47 35.31 -10.18 -7.25
CA PRO A 47 34.61 -11.36 -6.75
C PRO A 47 34.24 -11.31 -5.26
N TYR A 48 35.21 -11.05 -4.39
CA TYR A 48 34.97 -11.06 -2.95
C TYR A 48 34.10 -9.87 -2.52
N VAL A 49 34.37 -8.67 -3.06
CA VAL A 49 33.59 -7.46 -2.76
C VAL A 49 32.17 -7.59 -3.31
N GLY A 50 32.02 -8.02 -4.56
CA GLY A 50 30.75 -8.21 -5.23
C GLY A 50 29.88 -9.25 -4.55
N VAL A 51 30.45 -10.36 -4.08
CA VAL A 51 29.70 -11.35 -3.30
C VAL A 51 29.29 -10.80 -1.94
N VAL A 52 30.19 -10.15 -1.19
CA VAL A 52 29.84 -9.52 0.09
C VAL A 52 28.72 -8.49 -0.13
N MET A 53 28.86 -7.62 -1.13
CA MET A 53 27.84 -6.64 -1.48
C MET A 53 26.53 -7.31 -1.93
N TYR A 54 26.57 -8.41 -2.66
CA TYR A 54 25.37 -9.15 -3.08
C TYR A 54 24.65 -9.79 -1.89
N VAL A 55 25.39 -10.34 -0.94
CA VAL A 55 24.80 -10.90 0.29
C VAL A 55 24.18 -9.80 1.15
N LEU A 56 24.83 -8.63 1.26
CA LEU A 56 24.33 -7.53 2.08
C LEU A 56 23.17 -6.78 1.42
N PHE A 57 23.18 -6.62 0.09
CA PHE A 57 22.28 -5.72 -0.64
C PHE A 57 21.53 -6.36 -1.80
N GLY A 58 22.07 -7.43 -2.38
CA GLY A 58 21.54 -8.14 -3.55
C GLY A 58 20.31 -8.98 -3.26
N GLU A 59 20.11 -9.45 -2.03
CA GLU A 59 18.89 -10.13 -1.58
C GLU A 59 18.47 -9.62 -0.20
N ARG A 60 17.71 -8.53 -0.14
CA ARG A 60 17.11 -8.08 1.12
C ARG A 60 15.82 -8.87 1.39
N PRO A 61 15.78 -9.76 2.39
CA PRO A 61 14.57 -10.52 2.69
C PRO A 61 13.53 -9.64 3.41
N ILE A 62 12.24 -9.91 3.18
CA ILE A 62 11.11 -9.27 3.88
C ILE A 62 11.04 -9.69 5.38
N GLY A 63 11.89 -10.64 5.77
CA GLY A 63 11.86 -11.32 7.07
C GLY A 63 10.93 -12.54 7.02
N ARG A 64 11.46 -13.72 7.38
CA ARG A 64 10.72 -15.01 7.31
C ARG A 64 9.42 -14.98 8.10
N GLU A 65 9.42 -14.30 9.25
CA GLU A 65 8.24 -14.17 10.12
C GLU A 65 7.12 -13.34 9.45
N ARG A 66 7.47 -12.19 8.87
CA ARG A 66 6.50 -11.32 8.16
C ARG A 66 5.91 -12.04 6.95
N LEU A 67 6.73 -12.77 6.19
CA LEU A 67 6.25 -13.59 5.07
C LEU A 67 5.31 -14.70 5.56
N ARG A 68 5.64 -15.40 6.65
CA ARG A 68 4.79 -16.44 7.24
C ARG A 68 3.44 -15.88 7.68
N ARG A 69 3.43 -14.73 8.36
CA ARG A 69 2.19 -14.04 8.79
C ARG A 69 1.36 -13.58 7.59
N ALA A 70 2.01 -13.05 6.54
CA ALA A 70 1.32 -12.67 5.31
C ALA A 70 0.67 -13.89 4.64
N HIS A 71 1.41 -15.00 4.46
CA HIS A 71 0.85 -16.23 3.90
C HIS A 71 -0.29 -16.80 4.73
N ALA A 72 -0.14 -16.86 6.05
CA ALA A 72 -1.18 -17.33 6.96
C ALA A 72 -2.44 -16.45 6.88
N PHE A 73 -2.26 -15.14 6.70
CA PHE A 73 -3.38 -14.25 6.48
C PHE A 73 -4.06 -14.51 5.14
N TYR A 74 -3.33 -14.53 4.02
CA TYR A 74 -3.94 -14.76 2.71
C TYR A 74 -4.64 -16.11 2.62
N ALA A 75 -4.13 -17.14 3.30
CA ALA A 75 -4.80 -18.43 3.39
C ALA A 75 -6.15 -18.35 4.14
N ALA A 76 -6.22 -17.57 5.22
CA ALA A 76 -7.43 -17.41 6.02
C ALA A 76 -8.38 -16.29 5.50
N PHE A 77 -7.89 -15.43 4.60
CA PHE A 77 -8.60 -14.23 4.17
C PHE A 77 -9.94 -14.53 3.48
N PRO A 78 -10.04 -15.52 2.55
CA PRO A 78 -11.31 -15.85 1.92
C PRO A 78 -12.38 -16.27 2.93
N ASP A 79 -12.06 -17.16 3.87
CA ASP A 79 -13.02 -17.69 4.85
C ASP A 79 -13.59 -16.60 5.76
N VAL A 80 -12.76 -15.60 6.04
CA VAL A 80 -13.03 -14.54 6.99
C VAL A 80 -13.70 -13.32 6.35
N ALA A 81 -13.26 -12.96 5.15
CA ALA A 81 -13.66 -11.73 4.49
C ALA A 81 -14.81 -11.94 3.48
N THR A 82 -14.89 -13.11 2.83
CA THR A 82 -15.94 -13.41 1.85
C THR A 82 -17.36 -13.30 2.43
N PRO A 83 -17.67 -13.88 3.62
CA PRO A 83 -19.00 -13.74 4.20
C PRO A 83 -19.37 -12.29 4.49
N LEU A 84 -18.37 -11.42 4.71
CA LEU A 84 -18.59 -10.01 4.96
C LEU A 84 -18.96 -9.24 3.71
N TRP A 85 -18.86 -9.73 2.50
CA TRP A 85 -19.29 -8.93 1.34
C TRP A 85 -20.07 -9.71 0.30
N GLN A 86 -20.21 -11.03 0.48
CA GLN A 86 -21.00 -11.91 -0.37
C GLN A 86 -22.41 -11.38 -0.69
N PRO A 87 -23.18 -10.77 0.24
CA PRO A 87 -24.50 -10.24 -0.07
C PRO A 87 -24.48 -9.07 -1.08
N ASP A 88 -23.36 -8.37 -1.16
CA ASP A 88 -23.20 -7.14 -1.92
C ASP A 88 -22.34 -7.34 -3.19
N VAL A 89 -21.97 -8.59 -3.51
CA VAL A 89 -21.19 -8.91 -4.71
C VAL A 89 -22.05 -8.68 -5.94
N ALA A 90 -21.60 -7.77 -6.81
CA ALA A 90 -22.27 -7.48 -8.06
C ALA A 90 -22.26 -8.71 -8.96
N ASP A 91 -23.41 -9.04 -9.56
CA ASP A 91 -23.43 -10.03 -10.64
C ASP A 91 -22.65 -9.45 -11.82
N ARG A 92 -21.49 -10.04 -12.12
CA ARG A 92 -20.61 -9.62 -13.21
C ARG A 92 -21.32 -9.51 -14.56
N ARG A 93 -22.39 -10.28 -14.81
CA ARG A 93 -23.19 -10.21 -16.05
C ARG A 93 -23.94 -8.89 -16.18
N THR A 94 -24.18 -8.20 -15.07
CA THR A 94 -24.82 -6.87 -15.03
C THR A 94 -23.83 -5.73 -15.25
N LEU A 95 -22.51 -6.01 -15.26
CA LEU A 95 -21.50 -5.02 -15.63
C LEU A 95 -21.53 -4.77 -17.14
N PRO A 96 -21.24 -3.53 -17.59
CA PRO A 96 -20.97 -3.27 -19.01
C PRO A 96 -19.95 -4.27 -19.54
N LYS A 97 -20.21 -4.81 -20.74
CA LYS A 97 -19.39 -5.88 -21.34
C LYS A 97 -17.89 -5.55 -21.36
N GLN A 98 -17.57 -4.27 -21.52
CA GLN A 98 -16.21 -3.74 -21.55
C GLN A 98 -15.51 -3.81 -20.18
N LEU A 99 -16.26 -3.78 -19.08
CA LEU A 99 -15.74 -3.81 -17.71
C LEU A 99 -15.68 -5.22 -17.11
N GLN A 100 -16.30 -6.21 -17.74
CA GLN A 100 -16.31 -7.59 -17.22
C GLN A 100 -14.90 -8.22 -17.19
N GLY A 101 -14.06 -7.89 -18.17
CA GLY A 101 -12.69 -8.38 -18.27
C GLY A 101 -11.80 -7.83 -17.15
N ILE A 102 -11.77 -6.50 -16.98
CA ILE A 102 -10.98 -5.85 -15.93
C ILE A 102 -11.46 -6.21 -14.53
N ALA A 103 -12.77 -6.39 -14.34
CA ALA A 103 -13.34 -6.85 -13.07
C ALA A 103 -12.83 -8.25 -12.69
N LEU A 104 -12.85 -9.18 -13.65
CA LEU A 104 -12.33 -10.53 -13.46
C LEU A 104 -10.80 -10.53 -13.26
N LEU A 105 -10.07 -9.71 -14.01
CA LEU A 105 -8.63 -9.54 -13.86
C LEU A 105 -8.28 -9.08 -12.45
N ALA A 106 -8.95 -8.04 -11.95
CA ALA A 106 -8.73 -7.50 -10.62
C ALA A 106 -9.11 -8.49 -9.52
N GLU A 107 -10.22 -9.22 -9.67
CA GLU A 107 -10.65 -10.24 -8.72
C GLU A 107 -9.64 -11.39 -8.65
N ASN A 108 -9.18 -11.91 -9.80
CA ASN A 108 -8.18 -12.98 -9.84
C ASN A 108 -6.80 -12.52 -9.34
N ALA A 109 -6.46 -11.24 -9.54
CA ALA A 109 -5.15 -10.72 -9.15
C ALA A 109 -5.08 -10.28 -7.68
N ALA A 110 -6.20 -9.82 -7.11
CA ALA A 110 -6.23 -9.20 -5.78
C ALA A 110 -7.18 -9.87 -4.78
N GLY A 111 -8.00 -10.84 -5.22
CA GLY A 111 -8.89 -11.63 -4.36
C GLY A 111 -10.12 -10.87 -3.84
N MET A 112 -10.48 -9.73 -4.45
CA MET A 112 -11.60 -8.89 -4.04
C MET A 112 -12.62 -8.72 -5.18
N PRO A 113 -13.90 -9.05 -4.95
CA PRO A 113 -14.94 -8.93 -5.97
C PRO A 113 -15.38 -7.47 -6.16
N VAL A 114 -16.16 -7.23 -7.21
CA VAL A 114 -16.89 -5.96 -7.39
C VAL A 114 -18.06 -5.93 -6.41
N LEU A 115 -18.15 -4.88 -5.61
CA LEU A 115 -19.24 -4.65 -4.66
C LEU A 115 -20.16 -3.54 -5.18
N GLU A 116 -21.46 -3.78 -5.17
CA GLU A 116 -22.47 -2.78 -5.55
C GLU A 116 -23.04 -2.03 -4.34
N GLY A 117 -23.86 -1.01 -4.59
CA GLY A 117 -24.55 -0.30 -3.51
C GLY A 117 -23.74 0.80 -2.82
N SER A 118 -22.53 1.15 -3.29
CA SER A 118 -21.71 2.16 -2.61
C SER A 118 -22.00 3.59 -3.10
N ARG A 119 -21.84 4.58 -2.22
CA ARG A 119 -21.82 6.00 -2.56
C ARG A 119 -20.39 6.52 -2.46
N LEU A 120 -19.96 7.26 -3.47
CA LEU A 120 -18.62 7.84 -3.55
C LEU A 120 -18.72 9.37 -3.56
N ALA A 121 -17.83 10.03 -2.83
CA ALA A 121 -17.60 11.47 -2.93
C ALA A 121 -16.09 11.71 -3.09
N LEU A 122 -15.69 12.38 -4.16
CA LEU A 122 -14.29 12.75 -4.40
C LEU A 122 -14.04 14.14 -3.81
N HIS A 123 -13.04 14.24 -2.94
CA HIS A 123 -12.58 15.50 -2.35
C HIS A 123 -11.18 15.82 -2.86
N ALA A 124 -10.92 17.09 -3.19
CA ALA A 124 -9.71 17.52 -3.90
C ALA A 124 -8.87 18.58 -3.16
N GLY A 125 -9.23 18.93 -1.92
CA GLY A 125 -8.48 19.88 -1.09
C GLY A 125 -8.14 19.33 0.29
N ALA A 126 -6.93 19.58 0.77
CA ALA A 126 -6.47 19.01 2.05
C ALA A 126 -7.33 19.47 3.24
N GLU A 127 -7.65 20.76 3.33
CA GLU A 127 -8.53 21.29 4.39
C GLU A 127 -9.92 20.64 4.32
N GLU A 128 -10.53 20.56 3.13
CA GLU A 128 -11.84 19.92 2.92
C GLU A 128 -11.82 18.45 3.38
N ILE A 129 -10.79 17.70 2.98
CA ILE A 129 -10.63 16.28 3.33
C ILE A 129 -10.46 16.12 4.85
N LEU A 130 -9.57 16.91 5.48
CA LEU A 130 -9.32 16.81 6.92
C LEU A 130 -10.59 17.17 7.72
N ARG A 131 -11.31 18.22 7.32
CA ARG A 131 -12.58 18.63 7.95
C ARG A 131 -13.66 17.56 7.80
N ALA A 132 -13.76 16.92 6.64
CA ALA A 132 -14.70 15.82 6.41
C ALA A 132 -14.37 14.60 7.30
N ILE A 133 -13.09 14.24 7.41
CA ILE A 133 -12.61 13.17 8.31
C ILE A 133 -12.94 13.52 9.77
N ILE A 134 -12.65 14.74 10.21
CA ILE A 134 -12.96 15.20 11.58
C ILE A 134 -14.46 15.09 11.85
N ALA A 135 -15.31 15.58 10.94
CA ALA A 135 -16.74 15.54 11.09
C ALA A 135 -17.25 14.09 11.25
N ASP A 136 -16.80 13.16 10.39
CA ASP A 136 -17.20 11.76 10.50
C ASP A 136 -16.67 11.09 11.79
N ILE A 137 -15.48 11.46 12.28
CA ILE A 137 -14.95 11.01 13.57
C ILE A 137 -15.83 11.49 14.74
N GLU A 138 -16.35 12.73 14.67
CA GLU A 138 -17.24 13.24 15.72
C GLU A 138 -18.57 12.50 15.78
N PHE A 139 -19.05 11.97 14.67
CA PHE A 139 -20.26 11.15 14.62
C PHE A 139 -20.00 9.64 14.81
N ALA A 140 -18.75 9.23 15.05
CA ALA A 140 -18.43 7.82 15.26
C ALA A 140 -18.98 7.31 16.60
N HIS A 141 -19.45 6.06 16.60
CA HIS A 141 -20.10 5.40 17.73
C HIS A 141 -19.43 4.09 18.17
N GLU A 142 -18.68 3.42 17.29
CA GLU A 142 -18.20 2.05 17.54
C GLU A 142 -16.71 1.89 17.35
N SER A 143 -16.19 2.28 16.17
CA SER A 143 -14.77 2.10 15.88
C SER A 143 -14.23 3.07 14.83
N ILE A 144 -12.95 3.40 14.98
CA ILE A 144 -12.18 4.19 14.03
C ILE A 144 -10.84 3.49 13.79
N ASP A 145 -10.56 3.16 12.54
CA ASP A 145 -9.32 2.51 12.09
C ASP A 145 -8.60 3.44 11.11
N ILE A 146 -7.36 3.82 11.43
CA ILE A 146 -6.56 4.78 10.64
C ILE A 146 -5.22 4.16 10.27
N ALA A 147 -4.89 4.16 8.98
CA ALA A 147 -3.58 3.79 8.47
C ALA A 147 -3.04 4.86 7.53
N PHE A 148 -1.85 5.39 7.82
CA PHE A 148 -1.17 6.38 6.97
C PHE A 148 0.32 6.13 6.83
N TYR A 149 0.85 6.46 5.65
CA TYR A 149 2.30 6.57 5.41
C TYR A 149 2.90 7.75 6.18
N ILE A 150 2.37 8.95 5.99
CA ILE A 150 2.77 10.15 6.73
C ILE A 150 1.57 10.66 7.50
N TRP A 151 1.76 10.79 8.81
CA TRP A 151 1.08 11.77 9.64
C TRP A 151 2.13 12.79 10.08
N ASN A 152 1.85 14.09 9.90
CA ASN A 152 2.69 15.18 10.36
C ASN A 152 1.91 16.07 11.34
N GLU A 153 2.59 16.60 12.36
CA GLU A 153 1.99 17.53 13.32
C GLU A 153 1.72 18.90 12.66
N GLY A 154 0.73 19.62 13.17
CA GLY A 154 0.42 21.00 12.81
C GLY A 154 -0.94 21.19 12.13
N GLY A 155 -1.56 22.34 12.41
CA GLY A 155 -2.80 22.78 11.78
C GLY A 155 -3.96 21.79 11.93
N THR A 156 -4.73 21.59 10.87
CA THR A 156 -5.93 20.75 10.90
C THR A 156 -5.61 19.25 11.01
N ALA A 157 -4.37 18.83 10.73
CA ALA A 157 -3.93 17.46 11.00
C ALA A 157 -3.84 17.15 12.51
N ASP A 158 -3.54 18.16 13.34
CA ASP A 158 -3.58 18.02 14.81
C ASP A 158 -5.03 17.88 15.31
N GLU A 159 -5.96 18.60 14.69
CA GLU A 159 -7.39 18.53 15.04
C GLU A 159 -7.99 17.13 14.81
N VAL A 160 -7.46 16.36 13.86
CA VAL A 160 -7.81 14.93 13.68
C VAL A 160 -7.42 14.13 14.94
N GLY A 161 -6.23 14.37 15.49
CA GLY A 161 -5.78 13.74 16.73
C GLY A 161 -6.68 14.08 17.92
N GLU A 162 -7.11 15.34 18.02
CA GLU A 162 -8.04 15.79 19.06
C GLU A 162 -9.44 15.17 18.90
N ALA A 163 -9.92 15.04 17.66
CA ALA A 163 -11.19 14.38 17.37
C ALA A 163 -11.16 12.89 17.78
N LEU A 164 -10.03 12.20 17.56
CA LEU A 164 -9.85 10.82 18.02
C LEU A 164 -9.85 10.71 19.54
N GLU A 165 -9.22 11.64 20.26
CA GLU A 165 -9.29 11.66 21.73
C GLU A 165 -10.72 11.80 22.22
N ARG A 166 -11.49 12.73 21.62
CA ARG A 166 -12.91 12.91 21.95
C ARG A 166 -13.72 11.66 21.63
N ALA A 167 -13.49 11.00 20.49
CA ALA A 167 -14.14 9.75 20.14
C ALA A 167 -13.81 8.62 21.13
N SER A 168 -12.54 8.46 21.47
CA SER A 168 -12.09 7.47 22.47
C SER A 168 -12.71 7.73 23.84
N ALA A 169 -12.81 9.00 24.26
CA ALA A 169 -13.48 9.39 25.50
C ALA A 169 -14.99 9.07 25.52
N ARG A 170 -15.65 9.03 24.34
CA ARG A 170 -17.03 8.52 24.18
C ARG A 170 -17.13 6.99 24.16
N GLY A 171 -16.01 6.27 24.24
CA GLY A 171 -15.94 4.80 24.20
C GLY A 171 -15.76 4.19 22.82
N VAL A 172 -15.49 5.00 21.78
CA VAL A 172 -15.23 4.52 20.42
C VAL A 172 -13.85 3.85 20.36
N LYS A 173 -13.78 2.63 19.82
CA LYS A 173 -12.51 1.89 19.70
C LYS A 173 -11.64 2.50 18.61
N CYS A 174 -10.51 3.08 18.96
CA CYS A 174 -9.64 3.76 18.01
C CYS A 174 -8.32 3.01 17.81
N ARG A 175 -7.97 2.70 16.55
CA ARG A 175 -6.70 2.09 16.14
C ARG A 175 -6.00 2.95 15.11
N VAL A 176 -4.72 3.20 15.32
CA VAL A 176 -3.86 4.03 14.48
C VAL A 176 -2.62 3.23 14.11
N LEU A 177 -2.39 3.04 12.82
CA LEU A 177 -1.25 2.33 12.25
C LEU A 177 -0.43 3.27 11.38
N LEU A 178 0.81 3.56 11.78
CA LEU A 178 1.66 4.53 11.09
C LEU A 178 2.95 3.92 10.60
N ASP A 179 3.35 4.32 9.39
CA ASP A 179 4.63 3.92 8.84
C ASP A 179 5.80 4.52 9.65
N ALA A 180 6.72 3.67 10.12
CA ALA A 180 7.87 4.07 10.94
C ALA A 180 8.81 5.14 10.31
N ILE A 181 8.91 5.20 8.98
CA ILE A 181 9.81 6.13 8.27
C ILE A 181 9.03 7.38 7.88
N GLY A 182 7.91 7.21 7.17
CA GLY A 182 7.10 8.33 6.69
C GLY A 182 6.57 9.20 7.84
N SER A 183 6.13 8.58 8.93
CA SER A 183 5.58 9.29 10.10
C SER A 183 6.62 9.51 11.21
N LYS A 184 7.92 9.36 10.95
CA LYS A 184 8.98 9.48 11.96
C LYS A 184 8.94 10.79 12.77
N PRO A 185 8.71 11.98 12.18
CA PRO A 185 8.59 13.22 12.94
C PRO A 185 7.45 13.18 13.95
N PHE A 186 6.24 12.80 13.50
CA PHE A 186 5.07 12.64 14.36
C PHE A 186 5.27 11.58 15.44
N LEU A 187 5.87 10.43 15.10
CA LEU A 187 6.16 9.34 16.03
C LEU A 187 7.15 9.73 17.14
N LYS A 188 7.95 10.77 16.94
CA LYS A 188 8.86 11.36 17.94
C LYS A 188 8.26 12.58 18.65
N GLY A 189 7.14 13.08 18.16
CA GLY A 189 6.48 14.26 18.69
C GLY A 189 5.59 13.96 19.90
N ARG A 190 4.66 14.86 20.16
CA ARG A 190 3.81 14.82 21.37
C ARG A 190 2.64 13.85 21.24
N TRP A 191 2.16 13.64 20.01
CA TRP A 191 0.92 12.91 19.75
C TRP A 191 0.94 11.43 20.13
N PRO A 192 1.98 10.62 19.86
CA PRO A 192 1.91 9.19 20.11
C PRO A 192 1.72 8.83 21.59
N ALA A 193 2.32 9.59 22.51
CA ALA A 193 2.12 9.39 23.94
C ALA A 193 0.73 9.87 24.38
N ARG A 194 0.30 11.03 23.87
CA ARG A 194 -1.01 11.62 24.13
C ARG A 194 -2.16 10.73 23.68
N LEU A 195 -2.12 10.22 22.44
CA LEU A 195 -3.14 9.30 21.91
C LEU A 195 -3.24 8.02 22.76
N ARG A 196 -2.09 7.41 23.11
CA ARG A 196 -2.07 6.20 23.96
C ARG A 196 -2.65 6.46 25.35
N ALA A 197 -2.34 7.61 25.95
CA ALA A 197 -2.93 8.02 27.22
C ALA A 197 -4.45 8.21 27.14
N GLY A 198 -4.97 8.64 25.97
CA GLY A 198 -6.40 8.72 25.67
C GLY A 198 -7.09 7.38 25.39
N GLY A 199 -6.39 6.24 25.50
CA GLY A 199 -6.94 4.91 25.25
C GLY A 199 -6.90 4.45 23.79
N ILE A 200 -6.24 5.22 22.92
CA ILE A 200 -6.13 4.92 21.48
C ILE A 200 -4.95 3.95 21.26
N GLN A 201 -5.18 2.89 20.49
CA GLN A 201 -4.13 1.94 20.14
C GLN A 201 -3.29 2.50 19.00
N VAL A 202 -2.00 2.77 19.26
CA VAL A 202 -1.08 3.34 18.27
C VAL A 202 0.06 2.37 18.00
N GLU A 203 0.08 1.84 16.78
CA GLU A 203 1.05 0.86 16.29
C GLU A 203 1.90 1.42 15.16
N VAL A 204 3.13 0.91 15.08
CA VAL A 204 4.13 1.38 14.11
C VAL A 204 4.44 0.30 13.10
N ALA A 205 3.96 0.49 11.86
CA ALA A 205 4.21 -0.41 10.75
C ALA A 205 5.67 -0.37 10.29
N LEU A 206 6.22 -1.57 10.02
CA LEU A 206 7.53 -1.74 9.40
C LEU A 206 8.64 -0.99 10.15
N ALA A 207 8.60 -1.05 11.49
CA ALA A 207 9.69 -0.57 12.33
C ALA A 207 10.97 -1.33 11.99
N VAL A 208 11.96 -0.61 11.48
CA VAL A 208 13.28 -1.13 11.16
C VAL A 208 14.30 -0.46 12.08
N GLY A 209 15.08 -1.26 12.80
CA GLY A 209 16.26 -0.75 13.52
C GLY A 209 17.34 -0.26 12.54
N VAL A 210 18.40 0.37 13.04
CA VAL A 210 19.51 0.91 12.21
C VAL A 210 20.12 -0.17 11.30
N LEU A 211 20.34 -1.38 11.83
CA LEU A 211 20.78 -2.54 11.05
C LEU A 211 19.70 -3.03 10.05
N GLY A 212 18.42 -2.88 10.40
CA GLY A 212 17.31 -3.22 9.51
C GLY A 212 17.18 -2.30 8.29
N LEU A 213 17.51 -1.01 8.41
CA LEU A 213 17.55 -0.07 7.27
C LEU A 213 18.58 -0.48 6.20
N VAL A 214 19.68 -1.08 6.62
CA VAL A 214 20.77 -1.52 5.75
C VAL A 214 20.49 -2.91 5.16
N PHE A 215 20.00 -3.85 5.98
CA PHE A 215 19.93 -5.28 5.63
C PHE A 215 18.51 -5.80 5.30
N GLN A 216 17.46 -5.02 5.52
CA GLN A 216 16.07 -5.39 5.15
C GLN A 216 15.56 -4.50 4.02
N ARG A 217 14.43 -4.89 3.42
CA ARG A 217 13.73 -4.08 2.42
C ARG A 217 13.12 -2.83 3.06
N ALA A 218 13.94 -1.82 3.30
CA ALA A 218 13.50 -0.50 3.73
C ALA A 218 12.60 0.17 2.67
N ASP A 219 12.69 -0.27 1.41
CA ASP A 219 11.79 0.09 0.31
C ASP A 219 10.35 -0.42 0.53
N LEU A 220 10.16 -1.50 1.29
CA LEU A 220 8.82 -1.93 1.70
C LEU A 220 8.33 -1.05 2.83
N ARG A 221 7.40 -0.16 2.50
CA ARG A 221 6.74 0.78 3.41
C ARG A 221 5.22 0.61 3.35
N LEU A 222 4.53 0.99 4.42
CA LEU A 222 3.08 1.06 4.44
C LEU A 222 2.66 2.36 3.75
N HIS A 223 2.43 2.32 2.43
CA HIS A 223 2.04 3.50 1.65
C HIS A 223 0.53 3.78 1.60
N ARG A 224 -0.28 3.04 2.37
CA ARG A 224 -1.73 3.19 2.38
C ARG A 224 -2.16 4.47 3.12
N LYS A 225 -3.32 4.98 2.72
CA LYS A 225 -4.06 6.05 3.40
C LYS A 225 -5.48 5.57 3.49
N ILE A 226 -5.84 5.02 4.64
CA ILE A 226 -7.15 4.43 4.89
C ILE A 226 -7.65 4.97 6.21
N VAL A 227 -8.87 5.49 6.20
CA VAL A 227 -9.65 5.75 7.42
C VAL A 227 -10.92 4.93 7.30
N VAL A 228 -11.28 4.14 8.31
CA VAL A 228 -12.57 3.44 8.38
C VAL A 228 -13.27 3.84 9.66
N ILE A 229 -14.53 4.25 9.56
CA ILE A 229 -15.34 4.76 10.68
C ILE A 229 -16.62 3.96 10.73
N ASP A 230 -16.86 3.35 11.89
CA ASP A 230 -18.00 2.49 12.22
C ASP A 230 -18.27 1.40 11.19
N GLU A 231 -17.26 1.04 10.40
CA GLU A 231 -17.37 0.12 9.27
C GLU A 231 -18.45 0.53 8.23
N ARG A 232 -18.84 1.82 8.23
CA ARG A 232 -19.88 2.40 7.38
C ARG A 232 -19.35 3.43 6.40
N ILE A 233 -18.29 4.12 6.80
CA ILE A 233 -17.61 5.13 6.01
C ILE A 233 -16.14 4.75 5.94
N ALA A 234 -15.54 4.94 4.76
CA ALA A 234 -14.11 4.89 4.61
C ALA A 234 -13.57 6.02 3.75
N TYR A 235 -12.33 6.40 3.98
CA TYR A 235 -11.57 7.30 3.12
C TYR A 235 -10.37 6.56 2.55
N THR A 236 -10.06 6.77 1.27
CA THR A 236 -8.84 6.28 0.63
C THR A 236 -8.42 7.18 -0.52
N GLY A 237 -7.13 7.21 -0.85
CA GLY A 237 -6.58 8.10 -1.87
C GLY A 237 -5.09 8.35 -1.70
N SER A 238 -4.59 9.47 -2.21
CA SER A 238 -3.17 9.81 -2.18
C SER A 238 -2.76 10.68 -0.98
N MET A 239 -3.71 11.40 -0.38
CA MET A 239 -3.43 12.41 0.65
C MET A 239 -2.89 11.79 1.91
N ASN A 240 -1.67 12.17 2.30
CA ASN A 240 -1.16 11.91 3.64
C ASN A 240 -1.92 12.73 4.69
N LEU A 241 -1.84 12.33 5.97
CA LEU A 241 -2.51 13.04 7.06
C LEU A 241 -1.66 14.24 7.50
N VAL A 242 -1.67 15.28 6.67
CA VAL A 242 -0.84 16.47 6.82
C VAL A 242 -1.66 17.72 6.50
N ASP A 243 -1.38 18.82 7.20
CA ASP A 243 -1.85 20.14 6.81
C ASP A 243 -0.79 20.80 5.89
N PRO A 244 -1.11 21.12 4.63
CA PRO A 244 -0.17 21.74 3.70
C PRO A 244 0.36 23.10 4.12
N ARG A 245 -0.13 23.73 5.19
CA ARG A 245 0.46 24.98 5.76
C ARG A 245 1.62 24.69 6.72
N PHE A 246 1.75 23.45 7.18
CA PHE A 246 2.75 23.03 8.18
C PHE A 246 3.65 21.91 7.65
N PHE A 247 3.41 21.43 6.43
CA PHE A 247 4.16 20.34 5.82
C PHE A 247 4.95 20.85 4.61
N LYS A 248 6.26 20.54 4.56
CA LYS A 248 7.17 20.86 3.44
C LYS A 248 7.12 22.32 2.92
N GLN A 249 6.93 23.30 3.81
CA GLN A 249 6.87 24.73 3.43
C GLN A 249 8.12 25.22 2.71
N ASP A 250 9.29 24.73 3.14
CA ASP A 250 10.58 25.15 2.61
C ASP A 250 11.10 24.26 1.47
N ALA A 251 10.26 23.38 0.92
CA ALA A 251 10.68 22.45 -0.12
C ALA A 251 10.86 23.10 -1.51
N GLY A 252 10.44 24.37 -1.67
CA GLY A 252 10.56 25.08 -2.95
C GLY A 252 9.69 24.49 -4.06
N VAL A 253 8.60 23.82 -3.70
CA VAL A 253 7.64 23.20 -4.63
C VAL A 253 6.28 23.91 -4.58
N GLY A 254 5.42 23.60 -5.54
CA GLY A 254 4.09 24.21 -5.66
C GLY A 254 3.11 23.77 -4.56
N GLU A 255 1.85 24.21 -4.69
CA GLU A 255 0.78 23.86 -3.76
C GLU A 255 0.55 22.36 -3.67
N TRP A 256 0.11 21.90 -2.49
CA TRP A 256 -0.24 20.51 -2.28
C TRP A 256 -1.57 20.17 -2.95
N VAL A 257 -1.50 19.46 -4.08
CA VAL A 257 -2.68 18.98 -4.82
C VAL A 257 -2.85 17.49 -4.57
N ASP A 258 -4.00 17.10 -4.04
CA ASP A 258 -4.27 15.72 -3.67
C ASP A 258 -5.76 15.38 -3.77
N ALA A 259 -6.08 14.08 -3.70
CA ALA A 259 -7.45 13.62 -3.71
C ALA A 259 -7.67 12.44 -2.77
N MET A 260 -8.82 12.43 -2.10
CA MET A 260 -9.33 11.31 -1.33
C MET A 260 -10.78 11.05 -1.73
N VAL A 261 -11.13 9.78 -1.89
CA VAL A 261 -12.52 9.37 -2.04
C VAL A 261 -13.08 8.95 -0.68
N ARG A 262 -14.19 9.57 -0.30
CA ARG A 262 -15.06 9.10 0.77
C ARG A 262 -16.02 8.07 0.20
N VAL A 263 -16.06 6.91 0.83
CA VAL A 263 -16.84 5.73 0.45
C VAL A 263 -17.83 5.44 1.56
N ALA A 264 -19.12 5.30 1.23
CA ALA A 264 -20.14 4.82 2.15
C ALA A 264 -20.89 3.65 1.52
N GLY A 265 -21.12 2.58 2.30
CA GLY A 265 -21.77 1.36 1.82
C GLY A 265 -20.82 0.16 1.71
N PRO A 266 -21.19 -0.89 0.93
CA PRO A 266 -20.53 -2.20 0.99
C PRO A 266 -19.02 -2.21 0.75
N ALA A 267 -18.49 -1.32 -0.09
CA ALA A 267 -17.06 -1.23 -0.38
C ALA A 267 -16.18 -0.90 0.84
N VAL A 268 -16.77 -0.37 1.92
CA VAL A 268 -16.07 -0.14 3.19
C VAL A 268 -15.57 -1.45 3.81
N ALA A 269 -16.28 -2.56 3.60
CA ALA A 269 -15.87 -3.88 4.08
C ALA A 269 -14.52 -4.30 3.50
N ALA A 270 -14.32 -4.07 2.20
CA ALA A 270 -13.08 -4.39 1.51
C ALA A 270 -11.92 -3.51 1.99
N LEU A 271 -12.14 -2.19 2.14
CA LEU A 271 -11.13 -1.28 2.68
C LEU A 271 -10.75 -1.61 4.14
N ARG A 272 -11.73 -1.99 4.96
CA ARG A 272 -11.49 -2.46 6.33
C ARG A 272 -10.69 -3.75 6.35
N ALA A 273 -11.01 -4.71 5.49
CA ALA A 273 -10.28 -5.96 5.38
C ALA A 273 -8.79 -5.73 5.03
N VAL A 274 -8.52 -4.73 4.18
CA VAL A 274 -7.15 -4.26 3.90
C VAL A 274 -6.48 -3.67 5.15
N PHE A 275 -7.16 -2.81 5.90
CA PHE A 275 -6.60 -2.28 7.16
C PHE A 275 -6.31 -3.40 8.17
N LEU A 276 -7.25 -4.32 8.37
CA LEU A 276 -7.12 -5.43 9.30
C LEU A 276 -5.99 -6.38 8.92
N PHE A 277 -5.70 -6.54 7.62
CA PHE A 277 -4.51 -7.23 7.15
C PHE A 277 -3.24 -6.59 7.67
N ASP A 278 -3.08 -5.29 7.43
CA ASP A 278 -1.88 -4.56 7.82
C ASP A 278 -1.73 -4.51 9.35
N TRP A 279 -2.85 -4.36 10.06
CA TRP A 279 -2.90 -4.40 11.52
C TRP A 279 -2.42 -5.75 12.05
N LYS A 280 -3.02 -6.86 11.59
CA LYS A 280 -2.63 -8.22 12.01
C LYS A 280 -1.20 -8.55 11.62
N LEU A 281 -0.73 -8.07 10.47
CA LEU A 281 0.67 -8.26 10.06
C LEU A 281 1.63 -7.60 11.05
N GLN A 282 1.24 -6.47 11.63
CA GLN A 282 2.04 -5.70 12.58
C GLN A 282 1.92 -6.23 14.02
N THR A 283 0.70 -6.43 14.54
CA THR A 283 0.46 -6.79 15.95
C THR A 283 0.46 -8.30 16.19
N GLY A 284 0.13 -9.09 15.18
CA GLY A 284 -0.16 -10.52 15.32
C GLY A 284 -1.53 -10.82 15.95
N GLU A 285 -2.32 -9.79 16.27
CA GLU A 285 -3.66 -9.97 16.82
C GLU A 285 -4.56 -10.75 15.86
N PRO A 286 -5.43 -11.62 16.38
CA PRO A 286 -6.37 -12.34 15.54
C PRO A 286 -7.30 -11.36 14.85
N TYR A 287 -7.71 -11.73 13.64
CA TYR A 287 -8.79 -11.02 12.97
C TYR A 287 -10.06 -11.20 13.81
N VAL A 288 -10.70 -10.10 14.19
CA VAL A 288 -12.01 -10.12 14.84
C VAL A 288 -13.05 -9.85 13.75
N PRO A 289 -13.80 -10.86 13.29
CA PRO A 289 -14.89 -10.64 12.35
C PRO A 289 -15.91 -9.68 12.95
N ALA A 290 -16.47 -8.80 12.13
CA ALA A 290 -17.65 -8.03 12.50
C ALA A 290 -18.78 -9.03 12.76
N SER A 291 -18.98 -9.40 14.02
CA SER A 291 -19.72 -10.61 14.40
C SER A 291 -21.21 -10.36 14.61
N SER A 292 -21.89 -9.54 13.81
CA SER A 292 -23.33 -9.33 14.06
C SER A 292 -24.18 -9.13 12.81
N ALA A 293 -25.39 -9.68 12.83
CA ALA A 293 -26.45 -9.34 11.87
C ALA A 293 -26.76 -7.82 11.85
N ALA A 294 -26.45 -7.11 12.95
CA ALA A 294 -26.51 -5.65 13.01
C ALA A 294 -25.54 -4.97 12.03
N PHE A 295 -24.40 -5.60 11.72
CA PHE A 295 -23.43 -5.10 10.75
C PHE A 295 -23.97 -5.11 9.32
N ILE A 296 -24.59 -6.22 8.88
CA ILE A 296 -25.21 -6.33 7.55
C ILE A 296 -26.39 -5.34 7.42
N ALA A 297 -27.20 -5.18 8.46
CA ALA A 297 -28.33 -4.25 8.46
C ALA A 297 -27.92 -2.76 8.37
N ARG A 298 -26.72 -2.39 8.84
CA ARG A 298 -26.23 -1.00 8.86
C ARG A 298 -25.58 -0.54 7.56
N ARG A 299 -25.37 -1.44 6.60
CA ARG A 299 -24.73 -1.17 5.30
C ARG A 299 -25.63 -0.60 4.23
N ALA A 300 -26.94 -0.57 4.46
CA ALA A 300 -27.93 -0.09 3.50
C ALA A 300 -27.80 1.42 3.27
N VAL A 301 -26.75 1.83 2.56
CA VAL A 301 -26.67 3.11 1.89
C VAL A 301 -27.01 2.79 0.43
N GLY A 302 -28.14 3.27 -0.08
CA GLY A 302 -28.59 3.01 -1.45
C GLY A 302 -27.79 3.79 -2.50
N GLY A 303 -26.48 3.56 -2.55
CA GLY A 303 -25.62 4.12 -3.61
C GLY A 303 -25.70 3.30 -4.90
N GLU A 304 -25.31 3.90 -6.02
CA GLU A 304 -25.33 3.23 -7.33
C GLU A 304 -23.93 2.81 -7.80
N ALA A 305 -22.88 3.17 -7.04
CA ALA A 305 -21.51 2.89 -7.46
C ALA A 305 -21.17 1.41 -7.25
N ARG A 306 -20.53 0.85 -8.27
CA ARG A 306 -19.87 -0.46 -8.24
C ARG A 306 -18.39 -0.24 -8.03
N VAL A 307 -17.85 -0.81 -6.96
CA VAL A 307 -16.49 -0.54 -6.48
C VAL A 307 -15.75 -1.85 -6.32
N GLN A 308 -14.51 -1.87 -6.82
CA GLN A 308 -13.59 -2.97 -6.60
C GLN A 308 -12.34 -2.43 -5.93
N VAL A 309 -12.03 -2.94 -4.74
CA VAL A 309 -10.82 -2.57 -4.01
C VAL A 309 -9.67 -3.45 -4.50
N VAL A 310 -8.53 -2.83 -4.80
CA VAL A 310 -7.36 -3.54 -5.32
C VAL A 310 -6.18 -3.27 -4.38
N PRO A 311 -5.92 -4.13 -3.40
CA PRO A 311 -4.74 -4.00 -2.56
C PRO A 311 -3.45 -4.38 -3.30
N SER A 312 -2.38 -3.65 -3.00
CA SER A 312 -1.00 -4.08 -3.25
C SER A 312 -0.30 -4.38 -1.93
N GLY A 313 0.65 -5.29 -1.91
CA GLY A 313 1.44 -5.57 -0.71
C GLY A 313 2.31 -6.82 -0.84
N PRO A 314 3.15 -7.10 0.18
CA PRO A 314 3.94 -8.32 0.22
C PRO A 314 3.03 -9.55 0.19
N GLY A 315 3.39 -10.55 -0.63
CA GLY A 315 2.61 -11.78 -0.81
C GLY A 315 1.56 -11.76 -1.92
N VAL A 316 1.32 -10.62 -2.57
CA VAL A 316 0.55 -10.57 -3.83
C VAL A 316 1.54 -10.77 -4.97
N GLU A 317 1.70 -12.01 -5.44
CA GLU A 317 2.67 -12.36 -6.50
C GLU A 317 2.35 -11.70 -7.85
N VAL A 318 1.09 -11.32 -8.05
CA VAL A 318 0.62 -10.68 -9.27
C VAL A 318 0.68 -9.16 -9.05
N ALA A 319 1.40 -8.43 -9.91
CA ALA A 319 1.37 -6.96 -9.95
C ALA A 319 -0.02 -6.43 -10.38
N ALA A 320 -1.03 -6.62 -9.54
CA ALA A 320 -2.44 -6.40 -9.82
C ALA A 320 -2.69 -4.97 -10.31
N ASN A 321 -2.17 -3.97 -9.59
CA ASN A 321 -2.28 -2.56 -9.94
C ASN A 321 -1.74 -2.28 -11.36
N LEU A 322 -0.54 -2.77 -11.70
CA LEU A 322 0.04 -2.56 -13.03
C LEU A 322 -0.84 -3.18 -14.12
N ARG A 323 -1.28 -4.43 -13.93
CA ARG A 323 -2.11 -5.14 -14.92
C ARG A 323 -3.45 -4.43 -15.15
N ILE A 324 -4.08 -3.96 -14.08
CA ILE A 324 -5.35 -3.24 -14.13
C ILE A 324 -5.17 -1.88 -14.82
N LEU A 325 -4.09 -1.15 -14.51
CA LEU A 325 -3.79 0.12 -15.18
C LEU A 325 -3.54 -0.09 -16.69
N VAL A 326 -2.78 -1.12 -17.06
CA VAL A 326 -2.53 -1.48 -18.47
C VAL A 326 -3.84 -1.81 -19.18
N ASP A 327 -4.70 -2.62 -18.57
CA ASP A 327 -6.00 -3.00 -19.16
C ASP A 327 -6.96 -1.80 -19.27
N ALA A 328 -7.01 -0.94 -18.25
CA ALA A 328 -7.80 0.29 -18.24
C ALA A 328 -7.39 1.24 -19.38
N VAL A 329 -6.08 1.44 -19.59
CA VAL A 329 -5.55 2.26 -20.70
C VAL A 329 -5.81 1.59 -22.05
N ALA A 330 -5.68 0.27 -22.14
CA ALA A 330 -5.94 -0.48 -23.37
C ALA A 330 -7.42 -0.41 -23.79
N MET A 331 -8.36 -0.39 -22.84
CA MET A 331 -9.79 -0.28 -23.13
C MET A 331 -10.30 1.14 -23.35
N ALA A 332 -9.53 2.17 -22.98
CA ALA A 332 -9.92 3.57 -23.14
C ALA A 332 -10.32 3.89 -24.61
N ARG A 333 -11.42 4.63 -24.76
CA ARG A 333 -12.04 4.99 -26.06
C ARG A 333 -11.95 6.46 -26.42
N HIS A 334 -11.94 7.36 -25.43
CA HIS A 334 -12.03 8.79 -25.67
C HIS A 334 -10.89 9.58 -25.01
N ARG A 335 -10.63 9.33 -23.73
CA ARG A 335 -9.61 10.07 -22.96
C ARG A 335 -8.99 9.21 -21.87
N VAL A 336 -7.71 9.44 -21.60
CA VAL A 336 -6.99 8.98 -20.40
C VAL A 336 -6.40 10.21 -19.73
N VAL A 337 -6.72 10.42 -18.46
CA VAL A 337 -6.07 11.45 -17.63
C VAL A 337 -5.33 10.74 -16.51
N LEU A 338 -4.02 10.91 -16.45
CA LEU A 338 -3.15 10.33 -15.45
C LEU A 338 -2.50 11.44 -14.63
N THR A 339 -2.89 11.58 -13.37
CA THR A 339 -2.20 12.46 -12.42
C THR A 339 -1.30 11.60 -11.53
N THR A 340 -0.01 11.88 -11.49
CA THR A 340 0.94 11.12 -10.65
C THR A 340 2.07 12.02 -10.17
N PRO A 341 2.51 11.90 -8.90
CA PRO A 341 3.69 12.61 -8.42
C PRO A 341 4.99 12.12 -9.08
N TYR A 342 5.02 10.87 -9.56
CA TYR A 342 6.18 10.26 -10.21
C TYR A 342 5.78 9.58 -11.51
N PHE A 343 6.42 9.97 -12.61
CA PHE A 343 6.21 9.32 -13.91
C PHE A 343 7.44 8.55 -14.34
N VAL A 344 7.56 7.35 -13.79
CA VAL A 344 8.53 6.33 -14.20
C VAL A 344 7.75 5.05 -14.53
N PRO A 345 6.95 5.07 -15.62
CA PRO A 345 6.04 3.97 -15.94
C PRO A 345 6.82 2.70 -16.31
N ASP A 346 6.23 1.56 -15.95
CA ASP A 346 6.68 0.26 -16.45
C ASP A 346 6.61 0.22 -17.99
N PRO A 347 7.49 -0.54 -18.68
CA PRO A 347 7.44 -0.67 -20.15
C PRO A 347 6.06 -1.08 -20.68
N ALA A 348 5.32 -1.93 -19.96
CA ALA A 348 3.97 -2.34 -20.36
C ALA A 348 2.97 -1.18 -20.29
N LEU A 349 3.02 -0.37 -19.23
CA LEU A 349 2.17 0.82 -19.11
C LEU A 349 2.53 1.88 -20.15
N SER A 350 3.83 2.07 -20.41
CA SER A 350 4.32 2.97 -21.44
C SER A 350 3.79 2.59 -22.82
N LEU A 351 3.90 1.30 -23.18
CA LEU A 351 3.37 0.78 -24.44
C LEU A 351 1.84 0.93 -24.51
N ALA A 352 1.12 0.67 -23.42
CA ALA A 352 -0.33 0.83 -23.38
C ALA A 352 -0.75 2.29 -23.63
N LEU A 353 -0.08 3.27 -23.01
CA LEU A 353 -0.33 4.70 -23.20
C LEU A 353 -0.04 5.14 -24.65
N GLN A 354 1.09 4.70 -25.22
CA GLN A 354 1.42 4.95 -26.62
C GLN A 354 0.37 4.36 -27.56
N ASN A 355 -0.06 3.12 -27.31
CA ASN A 355 -1.12 2.47 -28.08
C ASN A 355 -2.45 3.23 -27.97
N ALA A 356 -2.79 3.76 -26.79
CA ALA A 356 -3.99 4.57 -26.64
C ALA A 356 -3.91 5.85 -27.48
N ALA A 357 -2.79 6.57 -27.42
CA ALA A 357 -2.57 7.77 -28.21
C ALA A 357 -2.62 7.48 -29.73
N MET A 358 -1.98 6.39 -30.19
CA MET A 358 -2.01 5.97 -31.60
C MET A 358 -3.40 5.56 -32.08
N ARG A 359 -4.28 5.08 -31.18
CA ARG A 359 -5.71 4.83 -31.48
C ARG A 359 -6.55 6.10 -31.54
N GLY A 360 -5.98 7.28 -31.29
CA GLY A 360 -6.70 8.56 -31.26
C GLY A 360 -7.35 8.90 -29.91
N VAL A 361 -6.97 8.22 -28.82
CA VAL A 361 -7.43 8.56 -27.47
C VAL A 361 -6.67 9.80 -26.98
N ASP A 362 -7.37 10.77 -26.39
CA ASP A 362 -6.76 11.96 -25.76
C ASP A 362 -6.03 11.54 -24.46
N VAL A 363 -4.71 11.40 -24.52
CA VAL A 363 -3.88 10.99 -23.37
C VAL A 363 -3.24 12.23 -22.74
N ARG A 364 -3.60 12.52 -21.48
CA ARG A 364 -3.07 13.64 -20.69
C ARG A 364 -2.37 13.11 -19.45
N ILE A 365 -1.14 13.57 -19.24
CA ILE A 365 -0.33 13.21 -18.07
C ILE A 365 -0.06 14.51 -17.30
N ILE A 366 -0.48 14.54 -16.04
CA ILE A 366 -0.37 15.69 -15.14
C ILE A 366 0.69 15.34 -14.09
N LEU A 367 1.75 16.14 -14.06
CA LEU A 367 2.94 15.93 -13.23
C LEU A 367 3.27 17.20 -12.44
N PRO A 368 3.92 17.07 -11.28
CA PRO A 368 4.52 18.23 -10.62
C PRO A 368 5.61 18.82 -11.51
N ALA A 369 5.69 20.15 -11.56
CA ALA A 369 6.75 20.84 -12.30
C ALA A 369 8.14 20.62 -11.67
N VAL A 370 8.18 20.53 -10.34
CA VAL A 370 9.37 20.22 -9.54
C VAL A 370 9.00 19.11 -8.56
N ASN A 371 9.82 18.06 -8.51
CA ASN A 371 9.61 16.92 -7.63
C ASN A 371 10.17 17.22 -6.22
N ASP A 372 9.50 16.72 -5.17
CA ASP A 372 9.79 16.93 -3.75
C ASP A 372 10.35 15.67 -3.04
N SER A 373 10.75 14.65 -3.81
CA SER A 373 11.32 13.36 -3.35
C SER A 373 12.83 13.24 -3.42
#